data_AF-A0A484B8R1-F1
#
_entry.id   AF-A0A484B8R1-F1
#
_cell.length_a   1.000
_cell.length_b   1.000
_cell.length_c   1.000
_cell.angle_alpha   90.00
_cell.angle_beta   90.00
_cell.angle_gamma   90.00
#
_symmetry.space_group_name_H-M   'P 1'
#
loop_
_entity.id
_entity.type
_entity.pdbx_description
1 polymer ?
#
loop_
_entity_poly.entity_id
_entity_poly.type
_entity_poly.pdbx_seq_one_letter_code
_entity_poly.pdbx_strand_id
1 'polypeptide(L)'
;MNGSISISRRLRALICLGLLISGSAADLSKDNAAADLSVREIERLYNEVLDSSINNFRQRMRSTKSNSSIDKQYFEMLDKATNESYYSTAYLIFSLIHDDWLKGRQSDEVLQQLLPEEKVSIRAFFSKARWELVKYFEATHTTNEKILQYVSRWQIETADSIIEAYMEFPSKLRETVPELQLMDYMAQGRIIIEAVARAFARA
;
A
#
# COMPACT_ATOMS: atom_id res chain seq x y z
N MET A 1 -6.04 -28.34 -14.77
CA MET A 1 -4.81 -28.05 -14.00
C MET A 1 -5.19 -27.06 -12.90
N ASN A 2 -5.29 -27.53 -11.66
CA ASN A 2 -5.72 -26.73 -10.51
C ASN A 2 -4.56 -25.86 -10.02
N GLY A 3 -4.53 -24.59 -10.44
CA GLY A 3 -3.60 -23.60 -9.93
C GLY A 3 -4.07 -23.11 -8.55
N SER A 4 -3.65 -23.78 -7.48
CA SER A 4 -3.79 -23.23 -6.14
C SER A 4 -3.01 -21.91 -6.05
N ILE A 5 -3.71 -20.79 -5.83
CA ILE A 5 -3.09 -19.51 -5.49
C ILE A 5 -2.57 -19.64 -4.05
N SER A 6 -1.34 -20.14 -3.94
CA SER A 6 -0.58 -20.11 -2.70
C SER A 6 -0.29 -18.65 -2.35
N ILE A 7 -1.07 -18.08 -1.43
CA ILE A 7 -0.74 -16.82 -0.73
C ILE A 7 0.65 -17.00 -0.12
N SER A 8 1.61 -16.16 -0.52
CA SER A 8 3.01 -16.32 -0.11
C SER A 8 3.12 -16.24 1.42
N ARG A 9 4.07 -16.98 2.01
CA ARG A 9 4.35 -16.90 3.46
C ARG A 9 4.68 -15.46 3.90
N ARG A 10 5.16 -14.63 2.96
CA ARG A 10 5.48 -13.22 3.15
C ARG A 10 4.25 -12.32 3.14
N LEU A 11 3.30 -12.53 2.21
CA LEU A 11 2.00 -11.85 2.28
C LEU A 11 1.26 -12.23 3.55
N ARG A 12 1.34 -13.50 3.98
CA ARG A 12 0.85 -13.92 5.31
C ARG A 12 1.59 -13.25 6.46
N ALA A 13 2.91 -13.04 6.35
CA ALA A 13 3.67 -12.34 7.38
C ALA A 13 3.31 -10.86 7.47
N LEU A 14 3.14 -10.18 6.33
CA LEU A 14 2.65 -8.80 6.27
C LEU A 14 1.23 -8.67 6.84
N ILE A 15 0.35 -9.62 6.51
CA ILE A 15 -1.00 -9.70 7.09
C ILE A 15 -0.88 -9.93 8.61
N CYS A 16 -0.14 -10.94 9.07
CA CYS A 16 -0.01 -11.28 10.50
C CYS A 16 0.69 -10.20 11.34
N LEU A 17 1.64 -9.46 10.78
CA LEU A 17 2.29 -8.33 11.47
C LEU A 17 1.29 -7.18 11.68
N GLY A 18 0.41 -6.94 10.70
CA GLY A 18 -0.73 -6.03 10.87
C GLY A 18 -1.74 -6.49 11.94
N LEU A 19 -1.93 -7.81 12.11
CA LEU A 19 -2.88 -8.39 13.08
C LEU A 19 -2.44 -8.29 14.54
N LEU A 20 -1.13 -8.30 14.83
CA LEU A 20 -0.60 -8.28 16.21
C LEU A 20 -0.45 -6.86 16.79
N ILE A 21 -0.56 -5.81 15.97
CA ILE A 21 -0.31 -4.42 16.38
C ILE A 21 -1.62 -3.64 16.59
N SER A 22 -2.79 -4.29 16.46
CA SER A 22 -4.10 -3.67 16.75
C SER A 22 -4.40 -3.43 18.24
N GLY A 23 -3.39 -3.53 19.12
CA GLY A 23 -3.55 -3.40 20.57
C GLY A 23 -2.63 -2.34 21.16
N SER A 24 -3.14 -1.12 21.29
CA SER A 24 -2.91 -0.15 22.39
C SER A 24 -3.07 1.28 21.88
N ALA A 25 -4.31 1.68 21.62
CA ALA A 25 -4.68 3.10 21.58
C ALA A 25 -4.87 3.55 23.04
N ALA A 26 -3.83 4.12 23.64
CA ALA A 26 -3.95 4.83 24.91
C ALA A 26 -2.98 6.02 24.94
N ASP A 27 -3.57 7.20 25.01
CA ASP A 27 -3.00 8.50 25.42
C ASP A 27 -1.88 9.14 24.59
N LEU A 28 -2.28 9.89 23.55
CA LEU A 28 -1.47 10.95 22.93
C LEU A 28 -2.37 12.15 22.59
N SER A 29 -2.73 12.97 23.60
CA SER A 29 -3.71 14.07 23.45
C SER A 29 -3.12 15.47 23.67
N LYS A 30 -1.83 15.70 23.37
CA LYS A 30 -1.20 17.02 23.65
C LYS A 30 -0.44 17.71 22.51
N ASP A 31 -0.27 17.13 21.32
CA ASP A 31 0.40 17.78 20.18
C ASP A 31 -0.34 17.57 18.82
N ASN A 32 -1.68 17.56 18.86
CA ASN A 32 -2.48 16.99 17.77
C ASN A 32 -2.43 17.77 16.44
N ALA A 33 -2.27 19.10 16.42
CA ALA A 33 -2.43 19.85 15.17
C ALA A 33 -1.31 19.60 14.14
N ALA A 34 -0.06 19.49 14.58
CA ALA A 34 1.07 19.20 13.70
C ALA A 34 1.02 17.74 13.22
N ALA A 35 0.71 16.81 14.12
CA ALA A 35 0.52 15.40 13.77
C ALA A 35 -0.63 15.22 12.77
N ASP A 36 -1.80 15.81 13.02
CA ASP A 36 -2.98 15.72 12.15
C ASP A 36 -2.73 16.32 10.76
N LEU A 37 -1.93 17.38 10.65
CA LEU A 37 -1.54 17.96 9.37
C LEU A 37 -0.61 17.01 8.60
N SER A 38 0.43 16.52 9.27
CA SER A 38 1.41 15.62 8.66
C SER A 38 0.81 14.28 8.28
N VAL A 39 -0.08 13.71 9.10
CA VAL A 39 -0.86 12.50 8.76
C VAL A 39 -1.65 12.75 7.49
N ARG A 40 -2.46 13.80 7.44
CA ARG A 40 -3.30 14.09 6.26
C ARG A 40 -2.48 14.25 4.98
N GLU A 41 -1.35 14.96 5.03
CA GLU A 41 -0.52 15.14 3.85
C GLU A 41 0.17 13.85 3.43
N ILE A 42 0.73 13.07 4.37
CA ILE A 42 1.38 11.80 4.06
C ILE A 42 0.36 10.79 3.51
N GLU A 43 -0.83 10.70 4.11
CA GLU A 43 -1.94 9.87 3.62
C GLU A 43 -2.37 10.28 2.21
N ARG A 44 -2.53 11.57 1.96
CA ARG A 44 -2.88 12.08 0.63
C ARG A 44 -1.84 11.66 -0.41
N LEU A 45 -0.56 11.78 -0.10
CA LEU A 45 0.54 11.37 -0.97
C LEU A 45 0.59 9.86 -1.20
N TYR A 46 0.30 9.07 -0.17
CA TYR A 46 0.18 7.61 -0.27
C TYR A 46 -0.98 7.24 -1.19
N ASN A 47 -2.13 7.85 -0.97
CA ASN A 47 -3.35 7.63 -1.74
C ASN A 47 -3.20 8.03 -3.22
N GLU A 48 -2.43 9.08 -3.53
CA GLU A 48 -2.09 9.45 -4.91
C GLU A 48 -1.40 8.30 -5.67
N VAL A 49 -0.48 7.58 -5.01
CA VAL A 49 0.19 6.43 -5.62
C VAL A 49 -0.84 5.34 -5.88
N LEU A 50 -1.64 4.94 -4.88
CA LEU A 50 -2.68 3.93 -5.06
C LEU A 50 -3.65 4.27 -6.20
N ASP A 51 -4.14 5.51 -6.25
CA ASP A 51 -5.07 5.96 -7.28
C ASP A 51 -4.45 5.93 -8.67
N SER A 52 -3.23 6.48 -8.82
CA SER A 52 -2.56 6.51 -10.12
C SER A 52 -2.27 5.10 -10.64
N SER A 53 -1.77 4.22 -9.78
CA SER A 53 -1.50 2.82 -10.05
C SER A 53 -2.74 2.06 -10.54
N ILE A 54 -3.84 2.17 -9.79
CA ILE A 54 -5.11 1.49 -10.11
C ILE A 54 -5.70 2.01 -11.41
N ASN A 55 -5.68 3.33 -11.61
CA ASN A 55 -6.19 3.92 -12.83
C ASN A 55 -5.35 3.51 -14.06
N ASN A 56 -4.03 3.49 -13.92
CA ASN A 56 -3.13 3.03 -14.99
C ASN A 56 -3.39 1.57 -15.34
N PHE A 57 -3.51 0.70 -14.32
CA PHE A 57 -3.84 -0.71 -14.53
C PHE A 57 -5.19 -0.87 -15.23
N ARG A 58 -6.23 -0.16 -14.75
CA ARG A 58 -7.58 -0.18 -15.32
C ARG A 58 -7.60 0.29 -16.78
N GLN A 59 -6.83 1.31 -17.13
CA GLN A 59 -6.73 1.79 -18.51
C GLN A 59 -6.03 0.78 -19.43
N ARG A 60 -4.90 0.22 -18.99
CA ARG A 60 -4.13 -0.74 -19.79
C ARG A 60 -4.85 -2.07 -19.98
N MET A 61 -5.58 -2.55 -18.97
CA MET A 61 -6.48 -3.69 -19.12
C MET A 61 -7.54 -3.48 -20.20
N ARG A 62 -8.18 -2.30 -20.25
CA ARG A 62 -9.18 -2.02 -21.30
C ARG A 62 -8.58 -2.07 -22.71
N SER A 63 -7.28 -1.78 -22.83
CA SER A 63 -6.56 -1.82 -24.11
C SER A 63 -6.05 -3.21 -24.51
N THR A 64 -5.96 -4.15 -23.57
CA THR A 64 -5.47 -5.53 -23.81
C THR A 64 -6.65 -6.51 -23.89
N LYS A 65 -6.63 -7.44 -24.87
CA LYS A 65 -7.67 -8.47 -25.02
C LYS A 65 -7.63 -9.57 -23.94
N SER A 66 -6.64 -9.50 -23.05
CA SER A 66 -6.39 -10.43 -21.95
C SER A 66 -7.15 -9.95 -20.70
N ASN A 67 -8.48 -10.09 -20.70
CA ASN A 67 -9.27 -9.85 -19.50
C ASN A 67 -9.44 -11.18 -18.75
N SER A 68 -8.64 -11.41 -17.72
CA SER A 68 -8.93 -12.51 -16.79
C SER A 68 -10.20 -12.18 -16.00
N SER A 69 -10.99 -13.19 -15.63
CA SER A 69 -12.20 -12.98 -14.82
C SER A 69 -11.91 -12.45 -13.42
N ILE A 70 -10.68 -12.68 -12.94
CA ILE A 70 -10.19 -12.31 -11.62
C ILE A 70 -9.96 -10.80 -11.54
N ASP A 71 -9.36 -10.21 -12.57
CA ASP A 71 -9.12 -8.76 -12.60
C ASP A 71 -10.42 -7.98 -12.57
N LYS A 72 -11.43 -8.44 -13.33
CA LYS A 72 -12.75 -7.80 -13.37
C LYS A 72 -13.40 -7.76 -11.98
N GLN A 73 -13.30 -8.83 -11.20
CA GLN A 73 -13.88 -8.89 -9.86
C GLN A 73 -13.23 -7.89 -8.90
N TYR A 74 -11.91 -7.69 -8.97
CA TYR A 74 -11.22 -6.70 -8.14
C TYR A 74 -11.68 -5.27 -8.42
N PHE A 75 -11.80 -4.88 -9.68
CA PHE A 75 -12.27 -3.52 -10.01
C PHE A 75 -13.76 -3.32 -9.75
N GLU A 76 -14.59 -4.36 -9.88
CA GLU A 76 -16.00 -4.30 -9.46
C GLU A 76 -16.14 -4.11 -7.94
N MET A 77 -15.24 -4.68 -7.15
CA MET A 77 -15.20 -4.43 -5.70
C MET A 77 -14.79 -3.00 -5.39
N LEU A 78 -13.78 -2.47 -6.11
CA LEU A 78 -13.37 -1.08 -5.97
C LEU A 78 -14.48 -0.09 -6.35
N ASP A 79 -15.21 -0.35 -7.44
CA ASP A 79 -16.30 0.52 -7.89
C ASP A 79 -17.52 0.50 -6.94
N LYS A 80 -17.64 -0.53 -6.10
CA LYS A 80 -18.69 -0.65 -5.07
C LYS A 80 -18.22 -0.22 -3.68
N ALA A 81 -16.93 0.10 -3.52
CA ALA A 81 -16.37 0.53 -2.26
C ALA A 81 -16.95 1.90 -1.87
N THR A 82 -17.34 2.06 -0.60
CA THR A 82 -17.62 3.38 -0.03
C THR A 82 -16.32 4.18 0.09
N ASN A 83 -16.40 5.52 0.19
CA ASN A 83 -15.21 6.36 0.38
C ASN A 83 -14.29 5.90 1.53
N GLU A 84 -14.87 5.43 2.64
CA GLU A 84 -14.11 4.92 3.80
C GLU A 84 -13.33 3.64 3.48
N SER A 85 -13.84 2.82 2.56
CA SER A 85 -13.28 1.51 2.20
C SER A 85 -12.41 1.52 0.95
N TYR A 86 -12.49 2.59 0.16
CA TYR A 86 -11.88 2.67 -1.16
C TYR A 86 -10.36 2.46 -1.08
N TYR A 87 -9.65 3.21 -0.23
CA TYR A 87 -8.19 3.13 -0.17
C TYR A 87 -7.65 1.83 0.44
N SER A 88 -8.42 1.19 1.30
CA SER A 88 -8.07 -0.16 1.79
C SER A 88 -8.28 -1.22 0.71
N THR A 89 -9.33 -1.08 -0.11
CA THR A 89 -9.57 -1.93 -1.28
C THR A 89 -8.50 -1.70 -2.34
N ALA A 90 -8.14 -0.44 -2.58
CA ALA A 90 -7.10 -0.02 -3.49
C ALA A 90 -5.73 -0.60 -3.09
N TYR A 91 -5.36 -0.49 -1.82
CA TYR A 91 -4.14 -1.08 -1.28
C TYR A 91 -4.06 -2.60 -1.52
N LEU A 92 -5.18 -3.30 -1.35
CA LEU A 92 -5.21 -4.74 -1.60
C LEU A 92 -5.05 -5.08 -3.09
N ILE A 93 -5.76 -4.37 -3.98
CA ILE A 93 -5.64 -4.57 -5.42
C ILE A 93 -4.20 -4.30 -5.85
N PHE A 94 -3.61 -3.20 -5.38
CA PHE A 94 -2.21 -2.88 -5.56
C PHE A 94 -1.30 -4.04 -5.09
N SER A 95 -1.54 -4.58 -3.89
CA SER A 95 -0.77 -5.70 -3.34
C SER A 95 -0.89 -6.96 -4.19
N LEU A 96 -2.09 -7.29 -4.69
CA LEU A 96 -2.35 -8.49 -5.49
C LEU A 96 -1.71 -8.39 -6.88
N ILE A 97 -1.80 -7.22 -7.53
CA ILE A 97 -1.14 -6.91 -8.80
C ILE A 97 0.37 -7.13 -8.69
N HIS A 98 0.95 -6.80 -7.54
CA HIS A 98 2.40 -6.91 -7.32
C HIS A 98 2.84 -8.22 -6.64
N ASP A 99 1.95 -9.02 -6.05
CA ASP A 99 2.28 -10.30 -5.39
C ASP A 99 2.78 -11.36 -6.40
N ASP A 100 2.30 -11.35 -7.65
CA ASP A 100 2.84 -12.23 -8.70
C ASP A 100 4.28 -11.87 -9.07
N TRP A 101 4.63 -10.59 -9.02
CA TRP A 101 6.00 -10.10 -9.18
C TRP A 101 6.88 -10.47 -7.97
N LEU A 102 6.38 -10.27 -6.75
CA LEU A 102 7.07 -10.64 -5.49
C LEU A 102 7.37 -12.14 -5.36
N LYS A 103 6.59 -12.99 -6.05
CA LYS A 103 6.75 -14.45 -6.06
C LYS A 103 7.72 -14.96 -7.12
N GLY A 104 8.33 -14.09 -7.94
CA GLY A 104 9.21 -14.51 -9.03
C GLY A 104 8.50 -15.34 -10.10
N ARG A 105 7.17 -15.19 -10.25
CA ARG A 105 6.45 -15.75 -11.41
C ARG A 105 6.71 -14.85 -12.62
N GLN A 106 6.56 -15.37 -13.83
CA GLN A 106 6.60 -14.53 -15.03
C GLN A 106 5.52 -13.44 -14.88
N SER A 107 5.98 -12.19 -14.76
CA SER A 107 5.11 -11.03 -14.72
C SER A 107 4.35 -10.93 -16.04
N ASP A 108 3.04 -10.71 -15.99
CA ASP A 108 2.24 -10.37 -17.17
C ASP A 108 2.90 -9.19 -17.92
N GLU A 109 2.81 -9.17 -19.25
CA GLU A 109 3.32 -8.09 -20.10
C GLU A 109 2.73 -6.73 -19.68
N VAL A 110 1.48 -6.71 -19.21
CA VAL A 110 0.82 -5.51 -18.65
C VAL A 110 1.58 -5.00 -17.42
N LEU A 111 2.01 -5.89 -16.53
CA LEU A 111 2.76 -5.53 -15.31
C LEU A 111 4.14 -4.95 -15.65
N GLN A 112 4.84 -5.53 -16.63
CA GLN A 112 6.15 -5.02 -17.05
C GLN A 112 6.10 -3.58 -17.57
N GLN A 113 4.98 -3.18 -18.17
CA GLN A 113 4.77 -1.83 -18.67
C GLN A 113 4.37 -0.83 -17.57
N LEU A 114 3.70 -1.28 -16.51
CA LEU A 114 3.25 -0.44 -15.40
C LEU A 114 4.36 -0.15 -14.38
N LEU A 115 5.16 -1.17 -14.07
CA LEU A 115 6.22 -1.09 -13.05
C LEU A 115 7.12 0.15 -13.16
N PRO A 116 7.61 0.57 -14.35
CA PRO A 116 8.46 1.76 -14.45
C PRO A 116 7.78 3.05 -13.99
N GLU A 117 6.54 3.29 -14.43
CA GLU A 117 5.76 4.49 -14.07
C GLU A 117 5.44 4.49 -12.58
N GLU A 118 5.07 3.31 -12.06
CA GLU A 118 4.73 3.09 -10.66
C GLU A 118 5.91 3.35 -9.72
N LYS A 119 7.10 2.85 -10.08
CA LYS A 119 8.34 3.13 -9.35
C LYS A 119 8.68 4.62 -9.30
N VAL A 120 8.38 5.36 -10.37
CA VAL A 120 8.59 6.82 -10.39
C VAL A 120 7.65 7.49 -9.38
N SER A 121 6.36 7.13 -9.40
CA SER A 121 5.38 7.65 -8.44
C SER A 121 5.76 7.32 -7.00
N ILE A 122 6.23 6.11 -6.71
CA ILE A 122 6.65 5.69 -5.36
C ILE A 122 7.90 6.46 -4.90
N ARG A 123 8.90 6.69 -5.75
CA ARG A 123 10.07 7.53 -5.40
C ARG A 123 9.66 8.98 -5.11
N ALA A 124 8.73 9.51 -5.90
CA ALA A 124 8.18 10.84 -5.68
C ALA A 124 7.43 10.91 -4.34
N PHE A 125 6.66 9.86 -4.00
CA PHE A 125 6.03 9.70 -2.69
C PHE A 125 7.07 9.77 -1.57
N PHE A 126 8.13 8.95 -1.60
CA PHE A 126 9.14 8.97 -0.55
C PHE A 126 9.85 10.32 -0.43
N SER A 127 10.14 10.97 -1.55
CA SER A 127 10.74 12.32 -1.54
C SER A 127 9.85 13.33 -0.80
N LYS A 128 8.54 13.32 -1.08
CA LYS A 128 7.56 14.22 -0.46
C LYS A 128 7.25 13.83 0.99
N ALA A 129 7.14 12.54 1.29
CA ALA A 129 6.92 12.04 2.65
C ALA A 129 8.11 12.41 3.56
N ARG A 130 9.35 12.35 3.06
CA ARG A 130 10.54 12.82 3.79
C ARG A 130 10.40 14.28 4.18
N TRP A 131 9.94 15.11 3.25
CA TRP A 131 9.76 16.54 3.47
C TRP A 131 8.71 16.82 4.55
N GLU A 132 7.58 16.12 4.52
CA GLU A 132 6.54 16.27 5.55
C GLU A 132 6.99 15.74 6.93
N LEU A 133 7.80 14.68 6.97
CA LEU A 133 8.42 14.20 8.21
C LEU A 133 9.41 15.20 8.80
N VAL A 134 10.25 15.84 7.96
CA VAL A 134 11.19 16.88 8.42
C VAL A 134 10.44 18.06 9.01
N LYS A 135 9.41 18.57 8.33
CA LYS A 135 8.55 19.65 8.86
C LYS A 135 7.91 19.28 10.19
N TYR A 136 7.41 18.05 10.31
CA TYR A 136 6.82 17.55 11.55
C TYR A 136 7.82 17.58 12.71
N PHE A 137 9.03 17.06 12.48
CA PHE A 137 10.10 17.04 13.47
C PHE A 137 10.57 18.45 13.86
N GLU A 138 10.68 19.36 12.90
CA GLU A 138 10.98 20.76 13.17
C GLU A 138 9.90 21.42 14.04
N ALA A 139 8.62 21.23 13.69
CA ALA A 139 7.48 21.81 14.38
C ALA A 139 7.29 21.29 15.82
N THR A 140 7.64 20.02 16.05
CA THR A 140 7.52 19.38 17.37
C THR A 140 8.81 19.41 18.18
N HIS A 141 9.90 19.91 17.59
CA HIS A 141 11.26 19.87 18.17
C HIS A 141 11.68 18.45 18.58
N THR A 142 11.20 17.45 17.85
CA THR A 142 11.58 16.04 17.98
C THR A 142 12.37 15.60 16.75
N THR A 143 12.97 14.42 16.75
CA THR A 143 13.59 13.84 15.56
C THR A 143 13.61 12.32 15.67
N ASN A 144 13.30 11.63 14.57
CA ASN A 144 13.56 10.20 14.44
C ASN A 144 14.42 9.93 13.20
N GLU A 145 15.73 9.78 13.41
CA GLU A 145 16.69 9.52 12.34
C GLU A 145 16.41 8.21 11.59
N LYS A 146 15.83 7.21 12.26
CA LYS A 146 15.58 5.90 11.67
C LYS A 146 14.58 5.98 10.51
N ILE A 147 13.47 6.69 10.69
CA ILE A 147 12.48 6.84 9.61
C ILE A 147 13.01 7.74 8.49
N LEU A 148 13.75 8.80 8.81
CA LEU A 148 14.37 9.67 7.80
C LEU A 148 15.38 8.90 6.95
N GLN A 149 16.17 8.01 7.55
CA GLN A 149 17.10 7.12 6.84
C GLN A 149 16.38 6.14 5.93
N TYR A 150 15.30 5.50 6.41
CA TYR A 150 14.51 4.59 5.57
C TYR A 150 13.94 5.30 4.36
N VAL A 151 13.28 6.44 4.55
CA VAL A 151 12.66 7.20 3.46
C VAL A 151 13.72 7.74 2.49
N SER A 152 14.87 8.21 2.99
CA SER A 152 15.97 8.67 2.14
C SER A 152 16.56 7.54 1.27
N ARG A 153 16.67 6.32 1.83
CA ARG A 153 17.09 5.14 1.07
C ARG A 153 16.06 4.74 0.03
N TRP A 154 14.78 4.71 0.38
CA TRP A 154 13.71 4.28 -0.52
C TRP A 154 13.44 5.29 -1.65
N GLN A 155 13.71 6.57 -1.43
CA GLN A 155 13.68 7.61 -2.47
C GLN A 155 14.62 7.29 -3.66
N ILE A 156 15.75 6.64 -3.42
CA ILE A 156 16.75 6.33 -4.45
C ILE A 156 16.71 4.87 -4.91
N GLU A 157 15.77 4.08 -4.40
CA GLU A 157 15.65 2.66 -4.77
C GLU A 157 15.21 2.53 -6.23
N THR A 158 15.91 1.68 -6.97
CA THR A 158 15.64 1.40 -8.39
C THR A 158 15.22 -0.03 -8.60
N ALA A 159 15.57 -0.92 -7.67
CA ALA A 159 15.06 -2.27 -7.64
C ALA A 159 13.55 -2.25 -7.37
N ASP A 160 12.89 -3.32 -7.80
CA ASP A 160 11.48 -3.53 -7.57
C ASP A 160 11.11 -3.69 -6.07
N SER A 161 12.10 -3.88 -5.18
CA SER A 161 11.95 -3.81 -3.72
C SER A 161 11.33 -2.49 -3.23
N ILE A 162 11.35 -1.44 -4.06
CA ILE A 162 10.68 -0.18 -3.74
C ILE A 162 9.15 -0.34 -3.56
N ILE A 163 8.54 -1.33 -4.21
CA ILE A 163 7.11 -1.64 -4.05
C ILE A 163 6.85 -2.27 -2.69
N GLU A 164 7.72 -3.16 -2.23
CA GLU A 164 7.68 -3.70 -0.86
C GLU A 164 7.83 -2.58 0.16
N ALA A 165 8.83 -1.71 -0.03
CA ALA A 165 9.06 -0.56 0.84
C ALA A 165 7.83 0.35 0.94
N TYR A 166 7.15 0.59 -0.17
CA TYR A 166 5.93 1.38 -0.22
C TYR A 166 4.78 0.73 0.58
N MET A 167 4.59 -0.58 0.43
CA MET A 167 3.58 -1.31 1.20
C MET A 167 3.91 -1.36 2.70
N GLU A 168 5.19 -1.45 3.07
CA GLU A 168 5.62 -1.49 4.47
C GLU A 168 5.61 -0.12 5.15
N PHE A 169 5.60 0.97 4.39
CA PHE A 169 5.75 2.33 4.92
C PHE A 169 4.76 2.68 6.04
N PRO A 170 3.43 2.46 5.93
CA PRO A 170 2.50 2.79 7.01
C PRO A 170 2.82 2.06 8.33
N SER A 171 3.24 0.81 8.23
CA SER A 171 3.65 0.02 9.41
C SER A 171 4.97 0.55 9.99
N LYS A 172 5.95 0.86 9.15
CA LYS A 172 7.23 1.44 9.59
C LYS A 172 7.08 2.82 10.20
N LEU A 173 6.17 3.64 9.68
CA LEU A 173 5.84 4.93 10.25
C LEU A 173 5.25 4.75 11.64
N ARG A 174 4.24 3.88 11.81
CA ARG A 174 3.64 3.57 13.12
C ARG A 174 4.66 3.03 14.14
N GLU A 175 5.60 2.20 13.70
CA GLU A 175 6.66 1.66 14.57
C GLU A 175 7.65 2.72 15.07
N THR A 176 7.86 3.79 14.30
CA THR A 176 8.93 4.78 14.55
C THR A 176 8.40 6.11 15.06
N VAL A 177 7.21 6.50 14.62
CA VAL A 177 6.54 7.76 14.92
C VAL A 177 5.04 7.43 15.13
N PRO A 178 4.67 6.78 16.25
CA PRO A 178 3.33 6.23 16.47
C PRO A 178 2.21 7.28 16.42
N GLU A 179 2.52 8.53 16.70
CA GLU A 179 1.62 9.68 16.60
C GLU A 179 1.28 10.07 15.15
N LEU A 180 2.07 9.67 14.16
CA LEU A 180 1.79 9.83 12.74
C LEU A 180 1.11 8.58 12.16
N GLN A 181 0.08 8.09 12.85
CA GLN A 181 -0.65 6.92 12.40
C GLN A 181 -1.54 7.23 11.19
N LEU A 182 -1.19 6.65 10.05
CA LEU A 182 -2.04 6.64 8.86
C LEU A 182 -3.22 5.66 9.03
N MET A 183 -4.19 5.78 8.13
CA MET A 183 -5.32 4.88 8.02
C MET A 183 -4.88 3.43 7.95
N ASP A 184 -5.72 2.54 8.47
CA ASP A 184 -5.46 1.11 8.40
C ASP A 184 -5.79 0.59 7.00
N TYR A 185 -4.86 0.76 6.07
CA TYR A 185 -4.94 0.23 4.70
C TYR A 185 -5.16 -1.29 4.65
N MET A 186 -4.84 -2.01 5.73
CA MET A 186 -5.03 -3.45 5.86
C MET A 186 -6.39 -3.82 6.45
N ALA A 187 -7.20 -2.86 6.92
CA ALA A 187 -8.49 -3.10 7.58
C ALA A 187 -9.44 -3.94 6.71
N GLN A 188 -9.49 -3.65 5.40
CA GLN A 188 -10.35 -4.37 4.47
C GLN A 188 -9.70 -5.61 3.85
N GLY A 189 -8.39 -5.81 4.05
CA GLY A 189 -7.66 -6.97 3.56
C GLY A 189 -8.30 -8.29 4.01
N ARG A 190 -8.82 -8.38 5.25
CA ARG A 190 -9.52 -9.59 5.74
C ARG A 190 -10.82 -9.88 4.98
N ILE A 191 -11.67 -8.86 4.82
CA ILE A 191 -12.99 -8.99 4.19
C ILE A 191 -12.84 -9.46 2.74
N ILE A 192 -11.86 -8.89 2.04
CA ILE A 192 -11.65 -9.17 0.62
C ILE A 192 -10.89 -10.49 0.42
N ILE A 193 -9.88 -10.83 1.23
CA ILE A 193 -9.25 -12.16 1.18
C ILE A 193 -10.30 -13.25 1.42
N GLU A 194 -11.23 -13.04 2.35
CA GLU A 194 -12.35 -13.96 2.58
C GLU A 194 -13.36 -13.98 1.43
N ALA A 195 -13.62 -12.84 0.78
CA ALA A 195 -14.50 -12.77 -0.39
C ALA A 195 -13.89 -13.46 -1.62
N VAL A 196 -12.60 -13.25 -1.85
CA VAL A 196 -11.81 -13.84 -2.94
C VAL A 196 -11.65 -15.33 -2.71
N ALA A 197 -11.28 -15.76 -1.50
CA ALA A 197 -11.24 -17.19 -1.15
C ALA A 197 -12.60 -17.86 -1.34
N ARG A 198 -13.72 -17.18 -1.04
CA ARG A 198 -15.08 -17.68 -1.30
C ARG A 198 -15.42 -17.74 -2.79
N ALA A 199 -14.96 -16.79 -3.60
CA ALA A 199 -15.16 -16.79 -5.04
C ALA A 199 -14.43 -17.98 -5.70
N PHE A 200 -13.22 -18.30 -5.24
CA PHE A 200 -12.45 -19.46 -5.73
C PHE A 200 -12.90 -20.81 -5.16
N ALA A 201 -13.57 -20.84 -4.00
CA ALA A 201 -14.13 -22.08 -3.44
C ALA A 201 -15.46 -22.51 -4.11
N ARG A 202 -16.04 -21.65 -4.95
CA ARG A 202 -17.31 -21.89 -5.66
C ARG A 202 -17.13 -22.12 -7.18
N ALA A 203 -15.88 -22.17 -7.66
CA ALA A 203 -15.51 -22.52 -9.03
C ALA A 203 -14.95 -23.95 -9.08
#